data_AF-A0A5E5B6S5-F1
#
_entry.id   AF-A0A5E5B6S5-F1
#
_cell.length_a   1.000
_cell.length_b   1.000
_cell.length_c   1.000
_cell.angle_alpha   90.00
_cell.angle_beta   90.00
_cell.angle_gamma   90.00
#
_symmetry.space_group_name_H-M   'P 1'
#
loop_
_entity.id
_entity.type
_entity.pdbx_description
1 polymer ?
#
loop_
_entity_poly.entity_id
_entity_poly.type
_entity_poly.pdbx_seq_one_letter_code
_entity_poly.pdbx_strand_id
1 'polypeptide(L)'
;MLSTIWQAARWRATPVLLMSLAACTGVVVDREPVPAVPAVPVGTSAAVTSTSRLPGPDLAYSINRRYGQTPGKCFVASPAFDCSGVMLRPAPAGGADTAFWQIGADEVNAGYARLSYARRDLPAVNLPASVGFVLADRPTAAGNGQPYDYVCGKAPLAQSLPPCPGNADDVGVSLWSVSNPSALAVQAIYYDVANGGQLSQALRYQKQYYDATGQWIPVLKATIGAGTATAFGFDERDQLDWGFAVIRDLEARHADTRMTCPGNTPGYNCAGVLIRITGCGPFHSWNPTQNSIDRNGVSFSFARVDMLMNLTHSGGPGVIMRELQAPTQYPLTWRCAFPVNAGTNSRPSSCGTANQDLRLCDARGITTAALWRTAHGAAPAAGCGLSPSVEQFAVLKELRQTYNNAHNEVVIAAWPQNIPEQLPIEAWFYPTPDARPGAQYIQQDYMEMTGHFMPVLQVVLTNPAGTIYSYHVEDQTGATNTGALLAAPDNWAACQSR
;
A
#
# COMPACT_ATOMS: atom_id res chain seq x y z
N MET A 1 71.65 1.62 -14.92
CA MET A 1 73.04 1.81 -14.45
C MET A 1 72.96 2.10 -12.95
N LEU A 2 72.98 1.11 -12.06
CA LEU A 2 74.14 0.39 -11.48
C LEU A 2 75.20 1.29 -10.82
N SER A 3 75.20 1.31 -9.48
CA SER A 3 76.34 1.19 -8.51
C SER A 3 76.02 1.98 -7.21
N THR A 4 75.73 1.34 -6.05
CA THR A 4 76.61 0.79 -4.98
C THR A 4 77.61 1.83 -4.40
N ILE A 5 77.69 2.11 -3.08
CA ILE A 5 78.39 1.29 -2.05
C ILE A 5 78.23 1.88 -0.61
N TRP A 6 77.92 1.00 0.40
CA TRP A 6 78.43 0.83 1.81
C TRP A 6 78.46 2.01 2.83
N GLN A 7 78.42 1.89 4.18
CA GLN A 7 78.12 0.91 5.25
C GLN A 7 78.20 1.69 6.60
N ALA A 8 77.48 1.30 7.65
CA ALA A 8 78.02 1.07 9.02
C ALA A 8 76.92 0.78 10.06
N ALA A 9 77.09 -0.32 10.78
CA ALA A 9 76.23 -0.82 11.85
C ALA A 9 76.75 -0.41 13.24
N ARG A 10 75.85 -0.32 14.24
CA ARG A 10 76.18 -0.51 15.66
C ARG A 10 75.09 -1.32 16.37
N TRP A 11 75.57 -2.31 17.11
CA TRP A 11 74.86 -3.33 17.87
C TRP A 11 74.51 -2.86 19.28
N ARG A 12 73.39 -3.35 19.84
CA ARG A 12 73.29 -3.74 21.26
C ARG A 12 72.41 -4.99 21.39
N ALA A 13 72.90 -5.91 22.20
CA ALA A 13 72.45 -7.28 22.38
C ALA A 13 71.38 -7.42 23.48
N THR A 14 70.57 -8.47 23.37
CA THR A 14 69.80 -9.06 24.48
C THR A 14 69.77 -10.59 24.32
N PRO A 15 69.74 -11.36 25.43
CA PRO A 15 70.24 -12.73 25.47
C PRO A 15 69.17 -13.79 25.17
N VAL A 16 69.66 -14.93 24.67
CA VAL A 16 68.93 -16.19 24.49
C VAL A 16 68.96 -16.99 25.79
N LEU A 17 67.83 -17.58 26.20
CA LEU A 17 67.81 -18.69 27.16
C LEU A 17 66.90 -19.81 26.66
N LEU A 18 67.38 -21.03 26.91
CA LEU A 18 66.99 -22.33 26.39
C LEU A 18 65.51 -22.73 26.59
N MET A 19 65.03 -23.50 25.61
CA MET A 19 63.82 -24.33 25.67
C MET A 19 63.98 -25.49 26.67
N SER A 20 62.94 -25.71 27.47
CA SER A 20 62.69 -26.98 28.18
C SER A 20 61.22 -27.35 28.02
N LEU A 21 60.98 -28.59 27.56
CA LEU A 21 59.67 -29.23 27.43
C LEU A 21 59.01 -29.46 28.79
N ALA A 22 57.72 -29.14 28.90
CA ALA A 22 56.83 -29.68 29.93
C ALA A 22 55.41 -29.86 29.35
N ALA A 23 54.80 -30.99 29.69
CA ALA A 23 53.55 -31.51 29.16
C ALA A 23 52.32 -30.64 29.48
N CYS A 24 51.41 -30.50 28.51
CA CYS A 24 50.08 -29.96 28.73
C CYS A 24 49.13 -31.07 29.19
N THR A 25 48.69 -31.00 30.45
CA THR A 25 47.47 -31.65 30.92
C THR A 25 46.28 -30.75 30.59
N GLY A 26 45.28 -31.28 29.88
CA GLY A 26 44.04 -30.58 29.57
C GLY A 26 43.13 -30.52 30.79
N VAL A 27 42.61 -29.33 31.11
CA VAL A 27 41.52 -29.13 32.06
C VAL A 27 40.21 -29.13 31.27
N VAL A 28 39.33 -30.08 31.59
CA VAL A 28 37.94 -30.12 31.15
C VAL A 28 37.14 -29.11 31.97
N VAL A 29 36.44 -28.19 31.30
CA VAL A 29 35.46 -27.30 31.94
C VAL A 29 34.10 -27.96 31.78
N ASP A 30 33.54 -28.47 32.87
CA ASP A 30 32.18 -28.99 32.91
C ASP A 30 31.18 -27.85 32.68
N ARG A 31 30.33 -28.01 31.66
CA ARG A 31 29.17 -27.15 31.43
C ARG A 31 27.98 -27.69 32.22
N GLU A 32 27.45 -26.86 33.11
CA GLU A 32 26.22 -27.12 33.84
C GLU A 32 25.01 -27.27 32.87
N PRO A 33 24.12 -28.25 33.07
CA PRO A 33 22.98 -28.47 32.18
C PRO A 33 21.88 -27.42 32.40
N VAL A 34 21.42 -26.83 31.30
CA VAL A 34 20.28 -25.90 31.23
C VAL A 34 18.98 -26.65 31.61
N PRO A 35 18.10 -26.09 32.45
CA PRO A 35 16.84 -26.74 32.80
C PRO A 35 15.91 -26.85 31.57
N ALA A 36 15.31 -28.03 31.41
CA ALA A 36 14.40 -28.35 30.31
C ALA A 36 13.11 -27.52 30.39
N VAL A 37 12.79 -26.83 29.29
CA VAL A 37 11.47 -26.21 29.07
C VAL A 37 10.45 -27.33 28.83
N PRO A 38 9.29 -27.36 29.51
CA PRO A 38 8.29 -28.39 29.29
C PRO A 38 7.75 -28.32 27.87
N ALA A 39 7.74 -29.47 27.18
CA ALA A 39 7.17 -29.61 25.85
C ALA A 39 5.67 -29.34 25.89
N VAL A 40 5.23 -28.30 25.18
CA VAL A 40 3.82 -28.08 24.84
C VAL A 40 3.38 -29.26 23.95
N PRO A 41 2.25 -29.94 24.25
CA PRO A 41 1.80 -31.04 23.41
C PRO A 41 1.52 -30.52 22.01
N VAL A 42 2.26 -31.04 21.04
CA VAL A 42 1.97 -30.88 19.62
C VAL A 42 0.64 -31.58 19.38
N GLY A 43 -0.44 -30.82 19.44
CA GLY A 43 -1.69 -31.24 18.84
C GLY A 43 -1.40 -31.57 17.38
N THR A 44 -1.90 -32.70 16.92
CA THR A 44 -1.92 -33.08 15.52
C THR A 44 -2.58 -31.94 14.73
N SER A 45 -1.77 -31.02 14.22
CA SER A 45 -2.20 -30.10 13.17
C SER A 45 -2.50 -30.97 11.98
N ALA A 46 -3.79 -31.14 11.69
CA ALA A 46 -4.21 -31.42 10.34
C ALA A 46 -3.51 -30.38 9.45
N ALA A 47 -2.64 -30.85 8.57
CA ALA A 47 -2.10 -30.00 7.52
C ALA A 47 -3.30 -29.49 6.72
N VAL A 48 -3.74 -28.27 7.01
CA VAL A 48 -4.52 -27.51 6.05
C VAL A 48 -3.54 -27.29 4.91
N THR A 49 -3.63 -28.14 3.88
CA THR A 49 -3.09 -27.83 2.56
C THR A 49 -3.84 -26.60 2.08
N SER A 50 -3.40 -25.41 2.50
CA SER A 50 -3.71 -24.18 1.80
C SER A 50 -2.98 -24.30 0.47
N THR A 51 -3.73 -24.67 -0.57
CA THR A 51 -3.26 -24.50 -1.93
C THR A 51 -2.96 -23.01 -2.09
N SER A 52 -1.68 -22.66 -2.18
CA SER A 52 -1.26 -21.27 -2.35
C SER A 52 -1.79 -20.78 -3.69
N ARG A 53 -2.81 -19.92 -3.68
CA ARG A 53 -3.22 -19.16 -4.87
C ARG A 53 -1.99 -18.41 -5.39
N LEU A 54 -1.84 -18.34 -6.72
CA LEU A 54 -0.74 -17.60 -7.35
C LEU A 54 -0.77 -16.13 -6.92
N PRO A 55 0.42 -15.48 -6.73
CA PRO A 55 0.48 -14.03 -6.59
C PRO A 55 -0.20 -13.33 -7.77
N GLY A 56 -0.77 -12.15 -7.52
CA GLY A 56 -1.53 -11.39 -8.53
C GLY A 56 -0.81 -11.19 -9.88
N PRO A 57 0.48 -10.80 -9.92
CA PRO A 57 1.22 -10.65 -11.17
C PRO A 57 1.37 -11.96 -11.94
N ASP A 58 1.69 -13.06 -11.24
CA ASP A 58 1.83 -14.40 -11.84
C ASP A 58 0.49 -14.92 -12.35
N LEU A 59 -0.59 -14.63 -11.62
CA LEU A 59 -1.94 -14.95 -12.04
C LEU A 59 -2.30 -14.22 -13.35
N ALA A 60 -2.09 -12.90 -13.43
CA ALA A 60 -2.34 -12.12 -14.64
C ALA A 60 -1.52 -12.64 -15.83
N TYR A 61 -0.23 -12.94 -15.62
CA TYR A 61 0.63 -13.56 -16.62
C TYR A 61 0.08 -14.92 -17.08
N SER A 62 -0.35 -15.77 -16.15
CA SER A 62 -0.89 -17.09 -16.48
C SER A 62 -2.18 -17.02 -17.30
N ILE A 63 -3.09 -16.10 -16.97
CA ILE A 63 -4.35 -15.88 -17.71
C ILE A 63 -4.05 -15.37 -19.12
N ASN A 64 -3.16 -14.39 -19.27
CA ASN A 64 -2.75 -13.88 -20.59
C ASN A 64 -2.09 -14.95 -21.46
N ARG A 65 -1.24 -15.79 -20.85
CA ARG A 65 -0.63 -16.93 -21.55
C ARG A 65 -1.69 -17.89 -22.07
N ARG A 66 -2.69 -18.24 -21.24
CA ARG A 66 -3.80 -19.11 -21.65
C ARG A 66 -4.64 -18.49 -22.78
N TYR A 67 -4.93 -17.19 -22.71
CA TYR A 67 -5.61 -16.46 -23.79
C TYR A 67 -4.86 -16.58 -25.13
N GLY A 68 -3.54 -16.46 -25.09
CA GLY A 68 -2.68 -16.52 -26.28
C GLY A 68 -2.46 -17.92 -26.87
N GLN A 69 -2.84 -18.97 -26.16
CA GLN A 69 -2.72 -20.35 -26.61
C GLN A 69 -3.90 -20.76 -27.48
N THR A 70 -3.63 -21.45 -28.59
CA THR A 70 -4.66 -21.86 -29.57
C THR A 70 -4.57 -23.36 -29.94
N PRO A 71 -4.38 -24.29 -28.98
CA PRO A 71 -4.39 -25.70 -29.30
C PRO A 71 -5.80 -26.14 -29.75
N GLY A 72 -5.86 -27.07 -30.70
CA GLY A 72 -7.12 -27.68 -31.12
C GLY A 72 -7.69 -28.69 -30.11
N LYS A 73 -6.88 -29.18 -29.16
CA LYS A 73 -7.28 -30.08 -28.07
C LYS A 73 -6.35 -29.95 -26.88
N CYS A 74 -6.85 -30.22 -25.69
CA CYS A 74 -6.07 -30.22 -24.46
C CYS A 74 -5.81 -31.66 -23.98
N PHE A 75 -4.65 -31.92 -23.37
CA PHE A 75 -4.31 -33.21 -22.75
C PHE A 75 -4.66 -34.44 -23.62
N VAL A 76 -5.21 -35.51 -23.01
CA VAL A 76 -5.66 -36.73 -23.69
C VAL A 76 -7.08 -36.52 -24.25
N ALA A 77 -7.18 -35.68 -25.28
CA ALA A 77 -8.46 -35.35 -25.94
C ALA A 77 -9.51 -34.79 -24.96
N SER A 78 -9.16 -33.73 -24.25
CA SER A 78 -10.06 -32.85 -23.48
C SER A 78 -10.41 -31.58 -24.26
N PRO A 79 -11.46 -30.84 -23.86
CA PRO A 79 -11.87 -29.61 -24.54
C PRO A 79 -10.77 -28.57 -24.50
N ALA A 80 -10.69 -27.73 -25.54
CA ALA A 80 -9.75 -26.61 -25.59
C ALA A 80 -9.83 -25.69 -24.36
N PHE A 81 -11.01 -25.66 -23.70
CA PHE A 81 -11.29 -24.96 -22.46
C PHE A 81 -10.38 -25.36 -21.28
N ASP A 82 -9.93 -26.62 -21.24
CA ASP A 82 -9.14 -27.16 -20.12
C ASP A 82 -7.69 -26.64 -20.09
N CYS A 83 -7.19 -26.06 -21.19
CA CYS A 83 -5.80 -25.60 -21.25
C CYS A 83 -5.58 -24.30 -22.02
N SER A 84 -6.62 -23.73 -22.66
CA SER A 84 -6.48 -22.51 -23.46
C SER A 84 -7.71 -21.62 -23.38
N GLY A 85 -7.53 -20.35 -23.73
CA GLY A 85 -8.55 -19.32 -23.58
C GLY A 85 -8.87 -18.99 -22.11
N VAL A 86 -9.79 -18.04 -21.93
CA VAL A 86 -10.17 -17.48 -20.63
C VAL A 86 -11.69 -17.53 -20.50
N MET A 87 -12.16 -18.00 -19.36
CA MET A 87 -13.58 -18.06 -19.03
C MET A 87 -13.97 -16.80 -18.27
N LEU A 88 -14.80 -15.96 -18.91
CA LEU A 88 -15.22 -14.67 -18.40
C LEU A 88 -16.69 -14.73 -18.04
N ARG A 89 -17.02 -14.19 -16.87
CA ARG A 89 -18.41 -13.99 -16.47
C ARG A 89 -18.62 -12.55 -16.02
N PRO A 90 -19.48 -11.76 -16.69
CA PRO A 90 -19.88 -10.47 -16.18
C PRO A 90 -20.64 -10.65 -14.87
N ALA A 91 -20.49 -9.69 -13.95
CA ALA A 91 -21.34 -9.68 -12.76
C ALA A 91 -22.81 -9.53 -13.17
N PRO A 92 -23.75 -10.18 -12.47
CA PRO A 92 -25.18 -10.05 -12.76
C PRO A 92 -25.62 -8.60 -12.57
N ALA A 93 -26.60 -8.16 -13.38
CA ALA A 93 -27.23 -6.87 -13.19
C ALA A 93 -27.86 -6.80 -11.80
N GLY A 94 -27.57 -5.73 -11.06
CA GLY A 94 -28.03 -5.59 -9.69
C GLY A 94 -27.52 -4.31 -9.02
N GLY A 95 -27.99 -4.08 -7.80
CA GLY A 95 -27.53 -2.97 -6.96
C GLY A 95 -26.19 -3.28 -6.30
N ALA A 96 -25.71 -2.33 -5.48
CA ALA A 96 -24.47 -2.46 -4.72
C ALA A 96 -24.38 -3.75 -3.88
N ASP A 97 -25.51 -4.27 -3.39
CA ASP A 97 -25.56 -5.46 -2.53
C ASP A 97 -25.63 -6.78 -3.30
N THR A 98 -25.70 -6.73 -4.63
CA THR A 98 -25.74 -7.94 -5.46
C THR A 98 -24.34 -8.52 -5.62
N ALA A 99 -24.10 -9.66 -4.98
CA ALA A 99 -22.84 -10.37 -5.09
C ALA A 99 -22.56 -10.85 -6.53
N PHE A 100 -21.31 -10.75 -6.98
CA PHE A 100 -20.95 -11.11 -8.35
C PHE A 100 -21.12 -12.60 -8.67
N TRP A 101 -21.14 -13.46 -7.65
CA TRP A 101 -21.30 -14.92 -7.78
C TRP A 101 -22.76 -15.37 -7.73
N GLN A 102 -23.73 -14.45 -7.83
CA GLN A 102 -25.12 -14.83 -7.97
C GLN A 102 -25.38 -15.51 -9.33
N ILE A 103 -26.38 -16.39 -9.34
CA ILE A 103 -26.83 -17.13 -10.53
C ILE A 103 -28.24 -16.66 -10.86
N GLY A 104 -28.48 -16.36 -12.14
CA GLY A 104 -29.79 -15.92 -12.63
C GLY A 104 -30.85 -17.03 -12.58
N ALA A 105 -32.12 -16.67 -12.42
CA ALA A 105 -33.22 -17.64 -12.43
C ALA A 105 -33.31 -18.42 -13.75
N ASP A 106 -32.93 -17.80 -14.86
CA ASP A 106 -32.86 -18.44 -16.18
C ASP A 106 -31.75 -19.49 -16.25
N GLU A 107 -30.59 -19.25 -15.65
CA GLU A 107 -29.50 -20.22 -15.54
C GLU A 107 -29.86 -21.39 -14.62
N VAL A 108 -30.54 -21.12 -13.50
CA VAL A 108 -31.07 -22.16 -12.62
C VAL A 108 -32.07 -23.05 -13.37
N ASN A 109 -32.99 -22.45 -14.12
CA ASN A 109 -33.97 -23.18 -14.93
C ASN A 109 -33.32 -23.97 -16.08
N ALA A 110 -32.25 -23.43 -16.67
CA ALA A 110 -31.49 -24.09 -17.73
C ALA A 110 -30.59 -25.22 -17.20
N GLY A 111 -30.28 -25.23 -15.90
CA GLY A 111 -29.41 -26.21 -15.25
C GLY A 111 -27.91 -25.97 -15.45
N TYR A 112 -27.51 -24.79 -15.94
CA TYR A 112 -26.11 -24.43 -16.13
C TYR A 112 -25.88 -22.92 -16.01
N ALA A 113 -24.69 -22.55 -15.55
CA ALA A 113 -24.20 -21.18 -15.49
C ALA A 113 -23.45 -20.84 -16.77
N ARG A 114 -23.74 -19.69 -17.39
CA ARG A 114 -23.12 -19.22 -18.63
C ARG A 114 -21.84 -18.44 -18.35
N LEU A 115 -20.85 -18.68 -19.21
CA LEU A 115 -19.61 -17.96 -19.31
C LEU A 115 -19.31 -17.65 -20.77
N SER A 116 -18.63 -16.54 -21.01
CA SER A 116 -18.07 -16.20 -22.30
C SER A 116 -16.64 -16.70 -22.41
N TYR A 117 -16.28 -17.28 -23.56
CA TYR A 117 -14.95 -17.84 -23.79
C TYR A 117 -14.12 -16.93 -24.70
N ALA A 118 -13.06 -16.34 -24.14
CA ALA A 118 -12.13 -15.50 -24.90
C ALA A 118 -10.88 -16.29 -25.28
N ARG A 119 -10.53 -16.29 -26.57
CA ARG A 119 -9.27 -16.87 -27.08
C ARG A 119 -8.75 -16.06 -28.26
N ARG A 120 -7.43 -16.02 -28.43
CA ARG A 120 -6.77 -15.12 -29.39
C ARG A 120 -7.18 -15.31 -30.86
N ASP A 121 -7.51 -16.54 -31.25
CA ASP A 121 -7.90 -16.91 -32.63
C ASP A 121 -9.42 -16.95 -32.84
N LEU A 122 -10.21 -16.54 -31.84
CA LEU A 122 -11.67 -16.43 -31.93
C LEU A 122 -12.10 -14.96 -32.08
N PRO A 123 -13.32 -14.70 -32.55
CA PRO A 123 -13.91 -13.37 -32.50
C PRO A 123 -13.83 -12.77 -31.10
N ALA A 124 -13.68 -11.44 -31.04
CA ALA A 124 -13.64 -10.73 -29.78
C ALA A 124 -14.95 -10.93 -29.01
N VAL A 125 -14.84 -11.18 -27.70
CA VAL A 125 -16.00 -11.35 -26.82
C VAL A 125 -16.65 -9.99 -26.57
N ASN A 126 -17.97 -9.92 -26.68
CA ASN A 126 -18.76 -8.78 -26.27
C ASN A 126 -19.50 -9.11 -24.96
N LEU A 127 -19.19 -8.38 -23.88
CA LEU A 127 -19.75 -8.63 -22.56
C LEU A 127 -20.83 -7.59 -22.23
N PRO A 128 -21.96 -8.00 -21.63
CA PRO A 128 -23.05 -7.09 -21.25
C PRO A 128 -22.72 -6.17 -20.06
N ALA A 129 -21.63 -6.45 -19.34
CA ALA A 129 -21.11 -5.61 -18.27
C ALA A 129 -19.58 -5.58 -18.30
N SER A 130 -19.01 -4.50 -17.80
CA SER A 130 -17.56 -4.24 -17.83
C SER A 130 -16.84 -4.65 -16.54
N VAL A 131 -17.53 -5.24 -15.56
CA VAL A 131 -16.93 -5.79 -14.34
C VAL A 131 -17.48 -7.19 -14.10
N GLY A 132 -16.60 -8.11 -13.71
CA GLY A 132 -16.97 -9.50 -13.54
C GLY A 132 -15.82 -10.33 -12.96
N PHE A 133 -15.78 -11.61 -13.27
CA PHE A 133 -14.73 -12.50 -12.81
C PHE A 133 -14.22 -13.46 -13.89
N VAL A 134 -12.99 -13.92 -13.66
CA VAL A 134 -12.34 -15.00 -14.42
C VAL A 134 -12.55 -16.31 -13.66
N LEU A 135 -13.16 -17.29 -14.32
CA LEU A 135 -13.28 -18.65 -13.78
C LEU A 135 -12.02 -19.46 -14.14
N ALA A 136 -11.52 -20.24 -13.18
CA ALA A 136 -10.42 -21.18 -13.43
C ALA A 136 -10.77 -22.18 -14.53
N ASP A 137 -9.77 -22.67 -15.26
CA ASP A 137 -9.93 -23.93 -16.01
C ASP A 137 -10.20 -25.09 -15.05
N ARG A 138 -10.83 -26.16 -15.56
CA ARG A 138 -11.15 -27.33 -14.74
C ARG A 138 -9.93 -27.97 -14.06
N PRO A 139 -8.77 -28.18 -14.71
CA PRO A 139 -7.60 -28.71 -14.01
C PRO A 139 -7.18 -27.86 -12.81
N THR A 140 -7.10 -26.53 -12.97
CA THR A 140 -6.78 -25.60 -11.88
C THR A 140 -7.87 -25.60 -10.81
N ALA A 141 -9.14 -25.58 -11.22
CA ALA A 141 -10.30 -25.62 -10.33
C ALA A 141 -10.31 -26.89 -9.47
N ALA A 142 -10.11 -28.06 -10.09
CA ALA A 142 -10.00 -29.35 -9.41
C ALA A 142 -8.79 -29.40 -8.47
N GLY A 143 -7.63 -28.88 -8.90
CA GLY A 143 -6.44 -28.76 -8.07
C GLY A 143 -6.65 -27.87 -6.83
N ASN A 144 -7.54 -26.87 -6.93
CA ASN A 144 -7.93 -26.00 -5.83
C ASN A 144 -9.09 -26.54 -4.98
N GLY A 145 -9.60 -27.74 -5.25
CA GLY A 145 -10.75 -28.30 -4.53
C GLY A 145 -12.09 -27.64 -4.88
N GLN A 146 -12.18 -26.97 -6.03
CA GLN A 146 -13.35 -26.25 -6.53
C GLN A 146 -13.81 -26.85 -7.88
N PRO A 147 -14.02 -28.17 -8.01
CA PRO A 147 -14.33 -28.79 -9.29
C PRO A 147 -15.68 -28.33 -9.84
N TYR A 148 -15.77 -28.27 -11.17
CA TYR A 148 -17.02 -28.02 -11.89
C TYR A 148 -17.02 -28.79 -13.22
N ASP A 149 -18.19 -29.01 -13.80
CA ASP A 149 -18.35 -29.71 -15.08
C ASP A 149 -18.77 -28.77 -16.21
N TYR A 150 -18.34 -29.08 -17.43
CA TYR A 150 -18.91 -28.45 -18.62
C TYR A 150 -20.26 -29.12 -18.96
N VAL A 151 -21.30 -28.32 -19.16
CA VAL A 151 -22.65 -28.78 -19.49
C VAL A 151 -22.94 -28.61 -20.98
N CYS A 152 -22.55 -27.47 -21.54
CA CYS A 152 -22.77 -27.14 -22.95
C CYS A 152 -21.69 -26.19 -23.47
N GLY A 153 -21.58 -26.06 -24.79
CA GLY A 153 -20.75 -25.07 -25.45
C GLY A 153 -20.06 -25.59 -26.70
N LYS A 154 -19.42 -24.70 -27.46
CA LYS A 154 -18.73 -25.04 -28.70
C LYS A 154 -17.24 -24.77 -28.56
N ALA A 155 -16.48 -25.79 -28.15
CA ALA A 155 -15.02 -25.69 -28.15
C ALA A 155 -14.50 -25.60 -29.60
N PRO A 156 -13.48 -24.76 -29.87
CA PRO A 156 -12.88 -24.74 -31.19
C PRO A 156 -12.21 -26.08 -31.48
N LEU A 157 -12.55 -26.68 -32.64
CA LEU A 157 -12.03 -27.94 -33.17
C LEU A 157 -12.45 -29.20 -32.36
N ALA A 158 -13.57 -29.79 -32.78
CA ALA A 158 -13.90 -31.23 -32.67
C ALA A 158 -14.06 -31.85 -31.28
N GLN A 159 -14.91 -31.28 -30.42
CA GLN A 159 -15.49 -32.01 -29.29
C GLN A 159 -16.98 -31.77 -29.03
N SER A 160 -17.64 -32.83 -28.56
CA SER A 160 -19.10 -32.97 -28.40
C SER A 160 -19.56 -32.52 -27.01
N LEU A 161 -19.54 -31.22 -26.74
CA LEU A 161 -20.55 -30.68 -25.83
C LEU A 161 -21.78 -30.34 -26.67
N PRO A 162 -23.00 -30.57 -26.16
CA PRO A 162 -24.18 -30.02 -26.81
C PRO A 162 -24.03 -28.50 -26.87
N PRO A 163 -24.45 -27.83 -27.96
CA PRO A 163 -24.44 -26.37 -28.02
C PRO A 163 -25.33 -25.82 -26.90
N CYS A 164 -24.92 -24.71 -26.28
CA CYS A 164 -25.76 -24.06 -25.29
C CYS A 164 -27.03 -23.50 -25.95
N PRO A 165 -28.23 -23.78 -25.39
CA PRO A 165 -29.46 -23.14 -25.82
C PRO A 165 -29.35 -21.60 -25.79
N GLY A 166 -29.76 -20.93 -26.86
CA GLY A 166 -29.79 -19.46 -26.96
C GLY A 166 -28.56 -18.85 -27.64
N ASN A 167 -27.34 -19.10 -27.13
CA ASN A 167 -26.10 -18.61 -27.72
C ASN A 167 -25.09 -19.75 -27.90
N ALA A 168 -24.72 -20.03 -29.16
CA ALA A 168 -23.82 -21.13 -29.50
C ALA A 168 -22.35 -20.87 -29.09
N ASP A 169 -21.99 -19.62 -28.80
CA ASP A 169 -20.63 -19.22 -28.42
C ASP A 169 -20.43 -19.17 -26.89
N ASP A 170 -21.50 -19.36 -26.11
CA ASP A 170 -21.42 -19.46 -24.65
C ASP A 170 -20.86 -20.84 -24.23
N VAL A 171 -20.25 -20.87 -23.06
CA VAL A 171 -19.86 -22.10 -22.35
C VAL A 171 -20.70 -22.22 -21.09
N GLY A 172 -21.44 -23.32 -20.99
CA GLY A 172 -22.22 -23.66 -19.81
C GLY A 172 -21.42 -24.53 -18.86
N VAL A 173 -21.39 -24.16 -17.59
CA VAL A 173 -20.80 -24.96 -16.51
C VAL A 173 -21.85 -25.38 -15.48
N SER A 174 -21.54 -26.41 -14.70
CA SER A 174 -22.38 -26.83 -13.57
C SER A 174 -22.63 -25.66 -12.61
N LEU A 175 -23.86 -25.58 -12.09
CA LEU A 175 -24.23 -24.57 -11.10
C LEU A 175 -23.39 -24.73 -9.82
N TRP A 176 -23.07 -23.60 -9.17
CA TRP A 176 -22.45 -23.56 -7.84
C TRP A 176 -23.46 -23.13 -6.79
N SER A 177 -23.13 -23.39 -5.52
CA SER A 177 -23.95 -22.91 -4.40
C SER A 177 -23.69 -21.42 -4.15
N VAL A 178 -24.71 -20.58 -4.34
CA VAL A 178 -24.62 -19.14 -4.05
C VAL A 178 -24.43 -18.84 -2.56
N SER A 179 -24.80 -19.78 -1.67
CA SER A 179 -24.57 -19.69 -0.22
C SER A 179 -23.18 -20.16 0.21
N ASN A 180 -22.43 -20.80 -0.70
CA ASN A 180 -21.04 -21.20 -0.46
C ASN A 180 -20.12 -20.71 -1.59
N PRO A 181 -19.83 -19.39 -1.64
CA PRO A 181 -18.97 -18.81 -2.68
C PRO A 181 -17.53 -19.35 -2.68
N SER A 182 -17.07 -19.98 -1.59
CA SER A 182 -15.74 -20.62 -1.54
C SER A 182 -15.64 -21.85 -2.44
N ALA A 183 -16.77 -22.47 -2.82
CA ALA A 183 -16.79 -23.59 -3.77
C ALA A 183 -16.69 -23.14 -5.24
N LEU A 184 -16.91 -21.85 -5.52
CA LEU A 184 -16.79 -21.30 -6.87
C LEU A 184 -15.31 -21.10 -7.22
N ALA A 185 -14.88 -21.65 -8.36
CA ALA A 185 -13.51 -21.59 -8.85
C ALA A 185 -13.09 -20.23 -9.44
N VAL A 186 -13.40 -19.12 -8.75
CA VAL A 186 -12.96 -17.79 -9.16
C VAL A 186 -11.45 -17.64 -8.98
N GLN A 187 -10.77 -17.27 -10.07
CA GLN A 187 -9.35 -16.92 -10.07
C GLN A 187 -9.13 -15.44 -9.76
N ALA A 188 -9.89 -14.56 -10.41
CA ALA A 188 -9.73 -13.12 -10.32
C ALA A 188 -11.08 -12.40 -10.53
N ILE A 189 -11.19 -11.21 -9.97
CA ILE A 189 -12.20 -10.21 -10.37
C ILE A 189 -11.55 -9.33 -11.43
N TYR A 190 -12.27 -8.95 -12.48
CA TYR A 190 -11.76 -8.01 -13.47
C TYR A 190 -12.63 -6.75 -13.56
N TYR A 191 -11.99 -5.63 -13.90
CA TYR A 191 -12.67 -4.43 -14.37
C TYR A 191 -12.10 -4.02 -15.73
N ASP A 192 -12.96 -3.93 -16.74
CA ASP A 192 -12.60 -3.69 -18.13
C ASP A 192 -12.64 -2.20 -18.46
N VAL A 193 -11.45 -1.59 -18.46
CA VAL A 193 -11.32 -0.15 -18.69
C VAL A 193 -11.67 0.27 -20.12
N ALA A 194 -11.65 -0.66 -21.09
CA ALA A 194 -12.00 -0.35 -22.47
C ALA A 194 -13.51 -0.14 -22.65
N ASN A 195 -14.34 -0.68 -21.74
CA ASN A 195 -15.80 -0.60 -21.79
C ASN A 195 -16.40 0.04 -20.53
N GLY A 196 -15.65 0.94 -19.87
CA GLY A 196 -16.13 1.75 -18.75
C GLY A 196 -16.21 1.02 -17.40
N GLY A 197 -15.51 -0.10 -17.25
CA GLY A 197 -15.38 -0.80 -15.97
C GLY A 197 -14.61 0.04 -14.96
N GLN A 198 -15.14 0.09 -13.72
CA GLN A 198 -14.58 0.93 -12.66
C GLN A 198 -13.95 0.06 -11.56
N LEU A 199 -12.80 0.50 -11.06
CA LEU A 199 -12.10 -0.14 -9.95
C LEU A 199 -12.98 -0.22 -8.69
N SER A 200 -13.74 0.83 -8.39
CA SER A 200 -14.63 0.88 -7.22
C SER A 200 -15.61 -0.31 -7.14
N GLN A 201 -16.19 -0.71 -8.28
CA GLN A 201 -17.08 -1.86 -8.36
C GLN A 201 -16.32 -3.17 -8.15
N ALA A 202 -15.11 -3.31 -8.72
CA ALA A 202 -14.28 -4.50 -8.50
C ALA A 202 -13.82 -4.63 -7.03
N LEU A 203 -13.42 -3.54 -6.38
CA LEU A 203 -13.07 -3.52 -4.95
C LEU A 203 -14.27 -3.89 -4.08
N ARG A 204 -15.48 -3.42 -4.43
CA ARG A 204 -16.72 -3.82 -3.75
C ARG A 204 -16.94 -5.32 -3.83
N TYR A 205 -16.77 -5.91 -5.01
CA TYR A 205 -16.88 -7.37 -5.21
C TYR A 205 -15.79 -8.14 -4.47
N GLN A 206 -14.57 -7.62 -4.44
CA GLN A 206 -13.47 -8.19 -3.69
C GLN A 206 -13.80 -8.22 -2.19
N LYS A 207 -14.30 -7.09 -1.66
CA LYS A 207 -14.74 -6.99 -0.26
C LYS A 207 -15.87 -7.97 0.05
N GLN A 208 -16.93 -8.01 -0.77
CA GLN A 208 -18.06 -8.91 -0.55
C GLN A 208 -17.61 -10.38 -0.49
N TYR A 209 -16.70 -10.78 -1.39
CA TYR A 209 -16.18 -12.14 -1.36
C TYR A 209 -15.32 -12.41 -0.13
N TYR A 210 -14.47 -11.46 0.26
CA TYR A 210 -13.70 -11.55 1.50
C TYR A 210 -14.61 -11.67 2.73
N ASP A 211 -15.64 -10.83 2.85
CA ASP A 211 -16.61 -10.89 3.95
C ASP A 211 -17.33 -12.25 4.00
N ALA A 212 -17.63 -12.85 2.84
CA ALA A 212 -18.33 -14.12 2.74
C ALA A 212 -17.43 -15.36 2.94
N THR A 213 -16.12 -15.26 2.70
CA THR A 213 -15.22 -16.43 2.61
C THR A 213 -13.96 -16.34 3.47
N GLY A 214 -13.59 -15.15 3.92
CA GLY A 214 -12.28 -14.85 4.50
C GLY A 214 -11.12 -14.89 3.49
N GLN A 215 -11.40 -14.99 2.19
CA GLN A 215 -10.38 -15.10 1.15
C GLN A 215 -10.31 -13.84 0.28
N TRP A 216 -9.09 -13.36 0.03
CA TRP A 216 -8.84 -12.33 -0.98
C TRP A 216 -8.75 -12.94 -2.37
N ILE A 217 -9.43 -12.32 -3.32
CA ILE A 217 -9.31 -12.63 -4.76
C ILE A 217 -8.60 -11.44 -5.42
N PRO A 218 -7.58 -11.66 -6.27
CA PRO A 218 -6.95 -10.58 -7.02
C PRO A 218 -7.94 -9.84 -7.93
N VAL A 219 -7.87 -8.52 -7.91
CA VAL A 219 -8.51 -7.63 -8.88
C VAL A 219 -7.54 -7.38 -10.04
N LEU A 220 -8.01 -7.57 -11.27
CA LEU A 220 -7.24 -7.37 -12.49
C LEU A 220 -7.86 -6.25 -13.33
N LYS A 221 -7.00 -5.34 -13.79
CA LYS A 221 -7.35 -4.41 -14.86
C LYS A 221 -7.44 -5.18 -16.16
N ALA A 222 -8.54 -5.04 -16.90
CA ALA A 222 -8.74 -5.76 -18.16
C ALA A 222 -8.95 -4.80 -19.33
N THR A 223 -8.65 -5.31 -20.53
CA THR A 223 -9.12 -4.76 -21.81
C THR A 223 -9.79 -5.89 -22.57
N ILE A 224 -11.09 -5.79 -22.85
CA ILE A 224 -11.88 -6.86 -23.49
C ILE A 224 -12.66 -6.27 -24.67
N GLY A 225 -12.82 -7.01 -25.77
CA GLY A 225 -13.83 -6.72 -26.79
C GLY A 225 -13.65 -5.48 -27.69
N ALA A 226 -12.70 -4.58 -27.42
CA ALA A 226 -12.58 -3.27 -28.08
C ALA A 226 -11.82 -3.27 -29.43
N GLY A 227 -11.86 -4.36 -30.20
CA GLY A 227 -11.01 -4.54 -31.39
C GLY A 227 -9.51 -4.72 -31.08
N THR A 228 -9.14 -4.67 -29.80
CA THR A 228 -7.82 -5.02 -29.26
C THR A 228 -7.85 -6.43 -28.67
N ALA A 229 -6.69 -7.09 -28.62
CA ALA A 229 -6.55 -8.39 -27.97
C ALA A 229 -6.92 -8.30 -26.47
N THR A 230 -7.56 -9.34 -25.93
CA THR A 230 -7.86 -9.41 -24.50
C THR A 230 -6.56 -9.44 -23.69
N ALA A 231 -6.45 -8.58 -22.68
CA ALA A 231 -5.30 -8.54 -21.79
C ALA A 231 -5.72 -8.21 -20.35
N PHE A 232 -5.00 -8.79 -19.39
CA PHE A 232 -5.15 -8.57 -17.96
C PHE A 232 -3.86 -8.04 -17.34
N GLY A 233 -3.96 -6.98 -16.54
CA GLY A 233 -2.88 -6.41 -15.75
C GLY A 233 -3.18 -6.49 -14.27
N PHE A 234 -2.14 -6.59 -13.46
CA PHE A 234 -2.22 -6.53 -12.01
C PHE A 234 -1.49 -5.28 -11.51
N ASP A 235 -2.16 -4.55 -10.63
CA ASP A 235 -1.56 -3.48 -9.84
C ASP A 235 -1.86 -3.79 -8.36
N GLU A 236 -0.83 -3.80 -7.53
CA GLU A 236 -0.98 -4.04 -6.09
C GLU A 236 -1.80 -2.94 -5.41
N ARG A 237 -1.80 -1.72 -5.96
CA ARG A 237 -2.57 -0.59 -5.45
C ARG A 237 -4.04 -0.65 -5.82
N ASP A 238 -4.41 -1.50 -6.78
CA ASP A 238 -5.81 -1.77 -7.13
C ASP A 238 -6.43 -2.87 -6.25
N GLN A 239 -5.75 -3.28 -5.18
CA GLN A 239 -6.22 -4.32 -4.27
C GLN A 239 -6.67 -3.71 -2.95
N LEU A 240 -7.85 -4.10 -2.45
CA LEU A 240 -8.36 -3.62 -1.17
C LEU A 240 -7.51 -4.11 0.01
N ASP A 241 -6.74 -5.19 -0.11
CA ASP A 241 -5.81 -5.64 0.94
C ASP A 241 -4.47 -4.87 0.94
N TRP A 242 -4.24 -3.98 -0.02
CA TRP A 242 -3.04 -3.13 -0.10
C TRP A 242 -2.80 -2.31 1.18
N GLY A 243 -3.87 -1.89 1.87
CA GLY A 243 -3.76 -1.15 3.12
C GLY A 243 -2.94 -1.87 4.20
N PHE A 244 -2.90 -3.21 4.19
CA PHE A 244 -2.05 -3.99 5.11
C PHE A 244 -0.55 -3.83 4.81
N ALA A 245 -0.17 -3.72 3.54
CA ALA A 245 1.21 -3.42 3.16
C ALA A 245 1.60 -2.00 3.58
N VAL A 246 0.69 -1.04 3.38
CA VAL A 246 0.91 0.37 3.74
C VAL A 246 1.16 0.54 5.25
N ILE A 247 0.36 -0.08 6.13
CA ILE A 247 0.60 0.03 7.58
C ILE A 247 1.93 -0.59 8.00
N ARG A 248 2.35 -1.71 7.39
CA ARG A 248 3.64 -2.33 7.67
C ARG A 248 4.79 -1.39 7.31
N ASP A 249 4.71 -0.76 6.15
CA ASP A 249 5.75 0.13 5.65
C ASP A 249 5.79 1.45 6.46
N LEU A 250 4.63 1.95 6.91
CA LEU A 250 4.52 3.09 7.84
C LEU A 250 5.13 2.79 9.21
N GLU A 251 4.80 1.64 9.82
CA GLU A 251 5.39 1.23 11.10
C GLU A 251 6.91 1.07 11.00
N ALA A 252 7.40 0.47 9.90
CA ALA A 252 8.84 0.34 9.66
C ALA A 252 9.54 1.69 9.52
N ARG A 253 8.96 2.64 8.76
CA ARG A 253 9.51 4.00 8.65
C ARG A 253 9.39 4.79 9.95
N HIS A 254 8.33 4.59 10.72
CA HIS A 254 8.15 5.23 12.01
C HIS A 254 9.23 4.80 13.01
N ALA A 255 9.57 3.50 13.03
CA ALA A 255 10.60 2.91 13.90
C ALA A 255 12.04 3.22 13.46
N ASP A 256 12.25 3.64 12.22
CA ASP A 256 13.57 3.91 11.68
C ASP A 256 14.16 5.22 12.23
N THR A 257 15.28 5.11 12.94
CA THR A 257 15.94 6.25 13.61
C THR A 257 17.21 6.72 12.92
N ARG A 258 17.51 6.22 11.72
CA ARG A 258 18.71 6.65 10.98
C ARG A 258 18.72 8.17 10.77
N MET A 259 19.89 8.77 10.95
CA MET A 259 20.10 10.21 10.74
C MET A 259 20.55 10.55 9.31
N THR A 260 20.90 9.52 8.55
CA THR A 260 21.37 9.62 7.17
C THR A 260 20.74 8.52 6.34
N CYS A 261 20.24 8.89 5.15
CA CYS A 261 19.64 7.99 4.17
C CYS A 261 20.66 7.59 3.09
N PRO A 262 20.36 6.58 2.24
CA PRO A 262 21.16 6.29 1.05
C PRO A 262 21.45 7.55 0.23
N GLY A 263 22.68 7.68 -0.28
CA GLY A 263 23.12 8.90 -0.96
C GLY A 263 23.55 10.05 -0.03
N ASN A 264 23.74 9.78 1.27
CA ASN A 264 24.20 10.74 2.28
C ASN A 264 23.25 11.94 2.46
N THR A 265 21.94 11.72 2.30
CA THR A 265 20.94 12.76 2.55
C THR A 265 20.42 12.71 3.99
N PRO A 266 19.79 13.78 4.50
CA PRO A 266 19.22 13.79 5.85
C PRO A 266 18.22 12.66 6.10
N GLY A 267 18.19 12.15 7.34
CA GLY A 267 17.36 11.01 7.76
C GLY A 267 15.87 11.16 7.49
N TYR A 268 15.35 12.39 7.49
CA TYR A 268 13.94 12.67 7.17
C TYR A 268 13.56 12.35 5.72
N ASN A 269 14.52 12.08 4.83
CA ASN A 269 14.23 11.71 3.45
C ASN A 269 13.73 10.27 3.29
N CYS A 270 14.04 9.38 4.23
CA CYS A 270 13.77 7.94 4.15
C CYS A 270 13.11 7.36 5.39
N ALA A 271 13.16 8.07 6.51
CA ALA A 271 12.65 7.65 7.79
C ALA A 271 11.59 8.63 8.30
N GLY A 272 10.76 8.15 9.22
CA GLY A 272 9.63 8.89 9.76
C GLY A 272 8.46 9.02 8.78
N VAL A 273 7.36 9.56 9.29
CA VAL A 273 6.09 9.69 8.59
C VAL A 273 5.69 11.15 8.54
N LEU A 274 5.56 11.71 7.33
CA LEU A 274 4.96 13.01 7.10
C LEU A 274 3.45 12.88 7.12
N ILE A 275 2.81 13.57 8.06
CA ILE A 275 1.37 13.50 8.31
C ILE A 275 0.79 14.91 8.46
N ARG A 276 -0.27 15.22 7.71
CA ARG A 276 -0.91 16.54 7.72
C ARG A 276 -2.42 16.41 7.78
N ILE A 277 -3.02 17.23 8.62
CA ILE A 277 -4.47 17.45 8.66
C ILE A 277 -4.82 18.45 7.59
N THR A 278 -5.84 18.16 6.79
CA THR A 278 -6.16 18.92 5.56
C THR A 278 -7.57 19.50 5.54
N GLY A 279 -8.46 18.97 6.38
CA GLY A 279 -9.90 19.20 6.25
C GLY A 279 -10.49 18.45 5.06
N CYS A 280 -11.80 18.60 4.88
CA CYS A 280 -12.58 18.02 3.77
C CYS A 280 -13.71 19.00 3.38
N GLY A 281 -14.22 18.96 2.14
CA GLY A 281 -15.26 19.89 1.69
C GLY A 281 -15.28 20.12 0.18
N PRO A 282 -15.82 21.27 -0.30
CA PRO A 282 -15.88 21.63 -1.73
C PRO A 282 -14.50 22.07 -2.27
N PHE A 283 -13.47 21.30 -1.93
CA PHE A 283 -12.09 21.45 -2.34
C PHE A 283 -11.39 20.10 -2.21
N HIS A 284 -10.33 19.91 -2.97
CA HIS A 284 -9.52 18.70 -2.84
C HIS A 284 -8.57 18.79 -1.64
N SER A 285 -8.62 17.80 -0.75
CA SER A 285 -7.84 17.82 0.49
C SER A 285 -6.33 17.75 0.28
N TRP A 286 -5.87 17.25 -0.86
CA TRP A 286 -4.45 17.26 -1.26
C TRP A 286 -4.00 18.59 -1.88
N ASN A 287 -4.89 19.56 -2.12
CA ASN A 287 -4.52 20.84 -2.68
C ASN A 287 -4.10 21.86 -1.60
N PRO A 288 -2.97 22.58 -1.77
CA PRO A 288 -2.58 23.63 -0.85
C PRO A 288 -3.58 24.79 -0.88
N THR A 289 -3.75 25.48 0.25
CA THR A 289 -4.56 26.71 0.30
C THR A 289 -3.84 27.87 -0.40
N GLN A 290 -4.59 28.91 -0.81
CA GLN A 290 -3.97 30.12 -1.39
C GLN A 290 -2.89 30.70 -0.46
N ASN A 291 -3.17 30.77 0.85
CA ASN A 291 -2.18 31.19 1.84
C ASN A 291 -0.90 30.32 1.79
N SER A 292 -1.03 29.00 1.66
CA SER A 292 0.13 28.11 1.56
C SER A 292 0.93 28.35 0.27
N ILE A 293 0.25 28.64 -0.84
CA ILE A 293 0.88 28.97 -2.13
C ILE A 293 1.66 30.29 -2.03
N ASP A 294 1.01 31.35 -1.55
CA ASP A 294 1.60 32.70 -1.45
C ASP A 294 2.89 32.72 -0.60
N ARG A 295 2.96 31.82 0.37
CA ARG A 295 4.08 31.69 1.32
C ARG A 295 5.03 30.55 0.98
N ASN A 296 4.71 29.81 -0.08
CA ASN A 296 5.38 28.59 -0.51
C ASN A 296 5.58 27.58 0.63
N GLY A 297 4.60 27.38 1.49
CA GLY A 297 4.76 26.55 2.69
C GLY A 297 3.48 25.88 3.15
N VAL A 298 3.47 24.56 3.09
CA VAL A 298 2.44 23.66 3.60
C VAL A 298 2.95 22.98 4.86
N SER A 299 2.17 23.08 5.94
CA SER A 299 2.56 22.56 7.26
C SER A 299 2.26 21.07 7.41
N PHE A 300 3.22 20.30 7.88
CA PHE A 300 3.12 18.89 8.21
C PHE A 300 3.57 18.67 9.64
N SER A 301 3.15 17.56 10.22
CA SER A 301 3.83 16.96 11.36
C SER A 301 4.69 15.80 10.88
N PHE A 302 5.74 15.49 11.64
CA PHE A 302 6.69 14.44 11.34
C PHE A 302 6.79 13.45 12.51
N ALA A 303 6.24 12.26 12.33
CA ALA A 303 6.25 11.20 13.33
C ALA A 303 7.50 10.32 13.16
N ARG A 304 8.29 10.18 14.23
CA ARG A 304 9.39 9.23 14.34
C ARG A 304 9.43 8.72 15.78
N VAL A 305 9.77 7.46 16.01
CA VAL A 305 9.71 6.85 17.34
C VAL A 305 10.53 7.64 18.38
N ASP A 306 11.66 8.22 17.96
CA ASP A 306 12.54 9.03 18.80
C ASP A 306 12.20 10.54 18.78
N MET A 307 11.12 10.96 18.14
CA MET A 307 10.59 12.34 18.15
C MET A 307 9.41 12.51 19.10
N LEU A 308 8.93 11.39 19.68
CA LEU A 308 7.93 11.35 20.75
C LEU A 308 6.68 12.19 20.46
N MET A 309 6.20 12.15 19.21
CA MET A 309 4.97 12.83 18.83
C MET A 309 3.77 11.99 19.28
N ASN A 310 2.89 12.55 20.09
CA ASN A 310 1.76 11.82 20.70
C ASN A 310 0.38 12.19 20.12
N LEU A 311 0.29 13.24 19.30
CA LEU A 311 -0.96 13.70 18.69
C LEU A 311 -0.67 14.45 17.38
N THR A 312 -1.64 14.41 16.45
CA THR A 312 -1.67 15.27 15.27
C THR A 312 -2.32 16.62 15.60
N HIS A 313 -2.17 17.61 14.72
CA HIS A 313 -2.89 18.88 14.85
C HIS A 313 -4.43 18.65 14.85
N SER A 314 -5.20 19.43 15.61
CA SER A 314 -6.68 19.62 15.49
C SER A 314 -7.64 18.42 15.36
N GLY A 315 -7.20 17.15 15.44
CA GLY A 315 -8.04 15.96 15.44
C GLY A 315 -8.86 15.67 14.18
N GLY A 316 -8.63 16.37 13.06
CA GLY A 316 -9.36 16.19 11.79
C GLY A 316 -8.85 15.05 10.89
N PRO A 317 -9.49 14.79 9.74
CA PRO A 317 -8.94 13.86 8.74
C PRO A 317 -7.74 14.50 8.02
N GLY A 318 -6.93 13.67 7.38
CA GLY A 318 -5.75 14.17 6.70
C GLY A 318 -5.10 13.21 5.73
N VAL A 319 -3.89 13.60 5.32
CA VAL A 319 -3.04 12.92 4.36
C VAL A 319 -1.73 12.47 5.01
N ILE A 320 -1.30 11.27 4.64
CA ILE A 320 0.05 10.76 4.88
C ILE A 320 0.78 10.73 3.54
N MET A 321 2.00 11.27 3.54
CA MET A 321 2.89 11.24 2.39
C MET A 321 3.92 10.12 2.55
N ARG A 322 4.35 9.56 1.41
CA ARG A 322 5.54 8.71 1.35
C ARG A 322 6.78 9.49 1.78
N GLU A 323 7.85 8.76 2.05
CA GLU A 323 9.18 9.30 2.29
C GLU A 323 9.63 10.25 1.16
N LEU A 324 10.38 11.31 1.47
CA LEU A 324 10.72 12.34 0.46
C LEU A 324 11.57 11.82 -0.69
N GLN A 325 12.33 10.74 -0.47
CA GLN A 325 13.11 10.10 -1.53
C GLN A 325 12.30 9.12 -2.39
N ALA A 326 11.01 8.92 -2.08
CA ALA A 326 10.15 8.06 -2.86
C ALA A 326 10.13 8.51 -4.33
N PRO A 327 10.26 7.59 -5.31
CA PRO A 327 10.13 7.96 -6.70
C PRO A 327 8.69 8.41 -6.96
N THR A 328 8.54 9.68 -7.35
CA THR A 328 7.26 10.31 -7.65
C THR A 328 7.45 11.34 -8.76
N GLN A 329 6.38 11.70 -9.46
CA GLN A 329 6.45 12.71 -10.53
C GLN A 329 6.69 14.11 -9.96
N TYR A 330 6.13 14.41 -8.78
CA TYR A 330 6.34 15.67 -8.06
C TYR A 330 6.98 15.41 -6.68
N PRO A 331 8.32 15.52 -6.54
CA PRO A 331 8.98 15.34 -5.26
C PRO A 331 8.70 16.50 -4.31
N LEU A 332 8.43 16.18 -3.04
CA LEU A 332 8.21 17.18 -1.99
C LEU A 332 9.54 17.76 -1.49
N THR A 333 9.56 19.06 -1.18
CA THR A 333 10.76 19.76 -0.72
C THR A 333 10.62 20.20 0.74
N TRP A 334 11.45 19.68 1.63
CA TRP A 334 11.54 20.13 3.03
C TRP A 334 12.20 21.51 3.11
N ARG A 335 11.51 22.50 3.68
CA ARG A 335 11.99 23.88 3.78
C ARG A 335 12.54 24.24 5.15
N CYS A 336 11.88 23.81 6.21
CA CYS A 336 12.32 24.02 7.59
C CYS A 336 11.50 23.18 8.58
N ALA A 337 11.95 23.13 9.84
CA ALA A 337 11.23 22.46 10.91
C ALA A 337 11.27 23.22 12.25
N PHE A 338 10.30 22.91 13.09
CA PHE A 338 10.11 23.44 14.44
C PHE A 338 9.77 22.29 15.39
N PRO A 339 10.34 22.26 16.61
CA PRO A 339 10.06 21.21 17.58
C PRO A 339 8.65 21.28 18.18
N VAL A 340 7.94 22.39 17.97
CA VAL A 340 6.59 22.70 18.46
C VAL A 340 5.76 23.33 17.34
N ASN A 341 4.45 23.49 17.54
CA ASN A 341 3.62 24.37 16.71
C ASN A 341 4.19 25.80 16.73
N ALA A 342 4.59 26.28 15.56
CA ALA A 342 5.21 27.57 15.34
C ALA A 342 4.26 28.55 14.60
N GLY A 343 3.01 28.15 14.32
CA GLY A 343 2.03 28.98 13.63
C GLY A 343 2.49 29.34 12.21
N THR A 344 3.00 28.35 11.46
CA THR A 344 3.66 28.62 10.17
C THR A 344 2.75 29.23 9.11
N ASN A 345 1.43 29.21 9.30
CA ASN A 345 0.46 29.90 8.47
C ASN A 345 0.56 31.45 8.54
N SER A 346 1.17 32.01 9.60
CA SER A 346 1.24 33.46 9.85
C SER A 346 2.66 34.06 9.79
N ARG A 347 3.70 33.22 9.76
CA ARG A 347 5.13 33.62 9.71
C ARG A 347 5.53 34.34 8.42
N PRO A 348 6.76 34.75 8.17
CA PRO A 348 7.13 35.15 6.79
C PRO A 348 7.69 33.96 6.00
N SER A 349 7.17 33.74 4.79
CA SER A 349 7.53 32.57 3.94
C SER A 349 7.42 31.20 4.67
N SER A 350 6.55 31.10 5.67
CA SER A 350 6.35 29.96 6.59
C SER A 350 7.53 29.56 7.49
N CYS A 351 8.78 29.88 7.12
CA CYS A 351 9.98 29.53 7.89
C CYS A 351 10.62 30.70 8.65
N GLY A 352 10.25 31.95 8.34
CA GLY A 352 10.79 33.14 8.97
C GLY A 352 10.31 33.31 10.41
N THR A 353 10.97 34.22 11.13
CA THR A 353 10.57 34.61 12.49
C THR A 353 9.51 35.72 12.50
N ALA A 354 8.88 35.97 13.64
CA ALA A 354 7.86 37.01 13.80
C ALA A 354 8.34 38.42 13.37
N ASN A 355 9.63 38.71 13.49
CA ASN A 355 10.23 39.99 13.10
C ASN A 355 10.64 40.07 11.61
N GLN A 356 10.03 39.25 10.74
CA GLN A 356 10.32 39.20 9.29
C GLN A 356 11.73 38.77 8.86
N ASP A 357 12.60 38.39 9.79
CA ASP A 357 13.88 37.78 9.45
C ASP A 357 13.69 36.35 8.90
N LEU A 358 14.14 36.15 7.66
CA LEU A 358 14.03 34.90 6.90
C LEU A 358 15.20 33.93 7.14
N ARG A 359 16.25 34.34 7.86
CA ARG A 359 17.38 33.47 8.17
C ARG A 359 16.94 32.33 9.09
N LEU A 360 17.30 31.10 8.73
CA LEU A 360 17.12 29.90 9.54
C LEU A 360 18.13 29.84 10.70
N CYS A 361 17.98 28.89 11.61
CA CYS A 361 18.76 28.85 12.85
C CYS A 361 20.28 28.76 12.64
N ASP A 362 20.73 27.93 11.72
CA ASP A 362 22.15 27.79 11.35
C ASP A 362 22.75 29.11 10.85
N ALA A 363 22.04 29.84 9.99
CA ALA A 363 22.43 31.17 9.50
C ALA A 363 22.46 32.25 10.59
N ARG A 364 21.96 31.95 11.80
CA ARG A 364 22.04 32.78 13.01
C ARG A 364 23.08 32.28 14.02
N GLY A 365 23.85 31.25 13.67
CA GLY A 365 24.81 30.60 14.57
C GLY A 365 24.18 29.67 15.60
N ILE A 366 22.89 29.34 15.48
CA ILE A 366 22.19 28.40 16.35
C ILE A 366 22.28 27.01 15.74
N THR A 367 23.31 26.26 16.12
CA THR A 367 23.66 24.94 15.54
C THR A 367 23.47 23.77 16.50
N THR A 368 23.02 24.03 17.74
CA THR A 368 22.76 23.00 18.74
C THR A 368 21.42 23.24 19.42
N ALA A 369 20.81 22.19 19.96
CA ALA A 369 19.57 22.35 20.71
C ALA A 369 19.77 23.16 21.99
N ALA A 370 20.96 23.12 22.60
CA ALA A 370 21.30 23.97 23.73
C ALA A 370 21.24 25.46 23.36
N LEU A 371 21.86 25.86 22.25
CA LEU A 371 21.79 27.23 21.75
C LEU A 371 20.34 27.64 21.42
N TRP A 372 19.57 26.73 20.82
CA TRP A 372 18.17 26.98 20.51
C TRP A 372 17.34 27.19 21.78
N ARG A 373 17.52 26.36 22.81
CA ARG A 373 16.83 26.50 24.11
C ARG A 373 17.23 27.80 24.82
N THR A 374 18.50 28.21 24.76
CA THR A 374 18.94 29.49 25.32
C THR A 374 18.26 30.67 24.60
N ALA A 375 18.15 30.62 23.27
CA ALA A 375 17.57 31.70 22.48
C ALA A 375 16.03 31.74 22.52
N HIS A 376 15.37 30.58 22.61
CA HIS A 376 13.93 30.43 22.33
C HIS A 376 13.15 29.65 23.38
N GLY A 377 13.79 29.14 24.44
CA GLY A 377 13.13 28.28 25.43
C GLY A 377 11.96 28.93 26.16
N ALA A 378 12.00 30.26 26.35
CA ALA A 378 10.90 31.03 26.95
C ALA A 378 9.70 31.24 26.01
N ALA A 379 9.91 31.17 24.69
CA ALA A 379 8.86 31.30 23.68
C ALA A 379 9.12 30.37 22.47
N PRO A 380 9.00 29.04 22.64
CA PRO A 380 9.39 28.06 21.61
C PRO A 380 8.69 28.28 20.26
N ALA A 381 7.41 28.68 20.28
CA ALA A 381 6.62 28.96 19.08
C ALA A 381 7.14 30.15 18.26
N ALA A 382 7.96 31.03 18.86
CA ALA A 382 8.59 32.18 18.18
C ALA A 382 10.01 31.87 17.68
N GLY A 383 10.52 30.65 17.88
CA GLY A 383 11.89 30.28 17.52
C GLY A 383 12.20 30.36 16.03
N CYS A 384 13.49 30.43 15.69
CA CYS A 384 13.94 30.28 14.31
C CYS A 384 13.61 28.87 13.77
N GLY A 385 13.40 28.77 12.45
CA GLY A 385 13.22 27.48 11.77
C GLY A 385 14.55 26.76 11.60
N LEU A 386 14.56 25.46 11.86
CA LEU A 386 15.72 24.58 11.64
C LEU A 386 15.85 24.27 10.14
N SER A 387 17.05 24.35 9.57
CA SER A 387 17.26 24.18 8.13
C SER A 387 17.20 22.71 7.67
N PRO A 388 16.94 22.44 6.37
CA PRO A 388 16.88 21.08 5.82
C PRO A 388 18.30 20.50 5.64
N SER A 389 19.00 20.26 6.75
CA SER A 389 20.34 19.66 6.78
C SER A 389 20.40 18.47 7.74
N VAL A 390 21.45 17.65 7.62
CA VAL A 390 21.70 16.51 8.53
C VAL A 390 21.90 17.02 9.96
N GLU A 391 22.66 18.11 10.12
CA GLU A 391 23.00 18.72 11.39
C GLU A 391 21.77 19.31 12.09
N GLN A 392 20.98 20.10 11.36
CA GLN A 392 19.78 20.74 11.93
C GLN A 392 18.65 19.73 12.16
N PHE A 393 18.62 18.62 11.43
CA PHE A 393 17.74 17.50 11.76
C PHE A 393 18.14 16.81 13.08
N ALA A 394 19.43 16.70 13.38
CA ALA A 394 19.90 16.23 14.68
C ALA A 394 19.49 17.18 15.81
N VAL A 395 19.52 18.50 15.56
CA VAL A 395 19.00 19.51 16.50
C VAL A 395 17.51 19.33 16.74
N LEU A 396 16.70 19.14 15.68
CA LEU A 396 15.27 18.87 15.81
C LEU A 396 15.02 17.65 16.71
N LYS A 397 15.75 16.55 16.45
CA LYS A 397 15.68 15.31 17.22
C LYS A 397 15.94 15.53 18.70
N GLU A 398 17.02 16.26 19.04
CA GLU A 398 17.36 16.55 20.43
C GLU A 398 16.29 17.44 21.09
N LEU A 399 15.81 18.47 20.39
CA LEU A 399 14.75 19.35 20.89
C LEU A 399 13.45 18.57 21.18
N ARG A 400 13.12 17.59 20.34
CA ARG A 400 11.95 16.72 20.56
C ARG A 400 12.06 15.78 21.76
N GLN A 401 13.24 15.60 22.35
CA GLN A 401 13.34 14.94 23.67
C GLN A 401 12.76 15.81 24.80
N THR A 402 12.80 17.14 24.62
CA THR A 402 12.31 18.11 25.60
C THR A 402 10.89 18.57 25.29
N TYR A 403 10.61 18.87 24.02
CA TYR A 403 9.33 19.34 23.53
C TYR A 403 8.56 18.16 22.93
N ASN A 404 7.96 17.31 23.77
CA ASN A 404 7.32 16.05 23.35
C ASN A 404 5.81 15.96 23.65
N ASN A 405 5.22 16.99 24.23
CA ASN A 405 3.83 16.96 24.70
C ASN A 405 2.78 17.27 23.62
N ALA A 406 3.19 17.50 22.37
CA ALA A 406 2.31 17.83 21.24
C ALA A 406 2.98 17.51 19.88
N HIS A 407 2.27 17.81 18.79
CA HIS A 407 2.82 17.78 17.43
C HIS A 407 3.99 18.75 17.24
N ASN A 408 4.92 18.35 16.37
CA ASN A 408 5.92 19.25 15.79
C ASN A 408 5.38 19.88 14.50
N GLU A 409 6.13 20.81 13.92
CA GLU A 409 5.75 21.47 12.68
C GLU A 409 6.89 21.50 11.67
N VAL A 410 6.64 20.93 10.49
CA VAL A 410 7.55 20.85 9.35
C VAL A 410 6.92 21.59 8.19
N VAL A 411 7.70 22.39 7.47
CA VAL A 411 7.22 23.13 6.30
C VAL A 411 7.72 22.44 5.04
N ILE A 412 6.79 21.96 4.23
CA ILE A 412 7.03 21.47 2.86
C ILE A 412 6.71 22.60 1.88
N ALA A 413 7.48 22.73 0.80
CA ALA A 413 7.18 23.69 -0.26
C ALA A 413 5.78 23.45 -0.84
N ALA A 414 5.09 24.51 -1.24
CA ALA A 414 3.81 24.36 -1.90
C ALA A 414 3.99 23.66 -3.25
N TRP A 415 2.93 22.98 -3.70
CA TRP A 415 2.89 22.28 -4.99
C TRP A 415 1.75 22.81 -5.86
N PRO A 416 1.77 22.53 -7.18
CA PRO A 416 0.67 22.88 -8.07
C PRO A 416 -0.68 22.34 -7.59
N GLN A 417 -1.77 23.03 -7.93
CA GLN A 417 -3.12 22.51 -7.70
C GLN A 417 -3.41 21.32 -8.63
N ASN A 418 -4.27 20.41 -8.18
CA ASN A 418 -4.91 19.38 -9.02
C ASN A 418 -3.93 18.40 -9.67
N ILE A 419 -2.91 17.96 -8.92
CA ILE A 419 -1.94 16.94 -9.38
C ILE A 419 -1.89 15.69 -8.47
N PRO A 420 -3.03 15.13 -8.02
CA PRO A 420 -3.04 14.05 -7.02
C PRO A 420 -2.16 12.86 -7.38
N GLU A 421 -2.18 12.42 -8.64
CA GLU A 421 -1.40 11.27 -9.13
C GLU A 421 0.11 11.55 -9.23
N GLN A 422 0.51 12.83 -9.19
CA GLN A 422 1.91 13.22 -9.20
C GLN A 422 2.50 13.35 -7.80
N LEU A 423 1.64 13.44 -6.77
CA LEU A 423 2.05 13.61 -5.39
C LEU A 423 2.39 12.25 -4.77
N PRO A 424 3.33 12.20 -3.83
CA PRO A 424 3.67 10.97 -3.11
C PRO A 424 2.65 10.68 -2.00
N ILE A 425 1.36 10.66 -2.31
CA ILE A 425 0.30 10.34 -1.35
C ILE A 425 0.36 8.84 -1.09
N GLU A 426 0.26 8.46 0.19
CA GLU A 426 0.37 7.06 0.61
C GLU A 426 -0.89 6.54 1.30
N ALA A 427 -1.57 7.42 2.05
CA ALA A 427 -2.82 7.11 2.70
C ALA A 427 -3.58 8.38 3.08
N TRP A 428 -4.88 8.22 3.25
CA TRP A 428 -5.71 9.11 4.05
C TRP A 428 -5.74 8.61 5.48
N PHE A 429 -5.98 9.49 6.44
CA PHE A 429 -6.07 9.06 7.83
C PHE A 429 -7.10 9.83 8.63
N TYR A 430 -7.49 9.23 9.75
CA TYR A 430 -8.21 9.89 10.83
C TYR A 430 -7.57 9.55 12.19
N PRO A 431 -7.41 10.53 13.10
CA PRO A 431 -6.83 10.30 14.42
C PRO A 431 -7.90 9.93 15.48
N THR A 432 -9.17 10.25 15.22
CA THR A 432 -10.30 9.99 16.11
C THR A 432 -11.49 9.43 15.32
N PRO A 433 -12.38 8.62 15.94
CA PRO A 433 -13.57 8.11 15.26
C PRO A 433 -14.44 9.21 14.61
N ASP A 434 -14.51 10.38 15.23
CA ASP A 434 -15.24 11.57 14.73
C ASP A 434 -14.57 12.25 13.53
N ALA A 435 -13.42 11.77 13.06
CA ALA A 435 -12.79 12.22 11.82
C ALA A 435 -12.87 11.17 10.70
N ARG A 436 -13.30 9.93 11.00
CA ARG A 436 -13.31 8.84 10.03
C ARG A 436 -14.15 9.13 8.79
N PRO A 437 -15.41 9.59 8.87
CA PRO A 437 -16.17 9.86 7.66
C PRO A 437 -15.60 11.02 6.83
N GLY A 438 -14.88 11.95 7.44
CA GLY A 438 -14.09 12.93 6.71
C GLY A 438 -12.96 12.29 5.89
N ALA A 439 -12.25 11.30 6.44
CA ALA A 439 -11.25 10.54 5.68
C ALA A 439 -11.87 9.67 4.56
N GLN A 440 -13.05 9.09 4.80
CA GLN A 440 -13.83 8.36 3.80
C GLN A 440 -14.29 9.27 2.66
N TYR A 441 -14.68 10.50 2.97
CA TYR A 441 -15.01 11.52 1.97
C TYR A 441 -13.78 11.83 1.10
N ILE A 442 -12.60 12.03 1.70
CA ILE A 442 -11.37 12.30 0.94
C ILE A 442 -11.01 11.11 0.04
N GLN A 443 -11.19 9.89 0.53
CA GLN A 443 -10.99 8.68 -0.26
C GLN A 443 -11.93 8.61 -1.46
N GLN A 444 -13.21 8.96 -1.26
CA GLN A 444 -14.20 9.00 -2.35
C GLN A 444 -13.83 10.06 -3.38
N ASP A 445 -13.52 11.29 -2.96
CA ASP A 445 -13.07 12.39 -3.85
C ASP A 445 -11.84 11.97 -4.68
N TYR A 446 -10.86 11.34 -4.05
CA TYR A 446 -9.68 10.82 -4.76
C TYR A 446 -10.03 9.72 -5.77
N MET A 447 -10.88 8.77 -5.40
CA MET A 447 -11.34 7.70 -6.30
C MET A 447 -12.13 8.27 -7.48
N GLU A 448 -12.99 9.25 -7.27
CA GLU A 448 -13.76 9.91 -8.33
C GLU A 448 -12.86 10.73 -9.27
N MET A 449 -11.82 11.39 -8.74
CA MET A 449 -10.91 12.19 -9.56
C MET A 449 -9.92 11.33 -10.37
N THR A 450 -9.41 10.25 -9.76
CA THR A 450 -8.25 9.51 -10.31
C THR A 450 -8.59 8.10 -10.80
N GLY A 451 -9.70 7.52 -10.33
CA GLY A 451 -10.00 6.11 -10.52
C GLY A 451 -9.08 5.16 -9.75
N HIS A 452 -8.22 5.67 -8.85
CA HIS A 452 -7.25 4.90 -8.10
C HIS A 452 -7.64 4.75 -6.63
N PHE A 453 -7.30 3.60 -6.05
CA PHE A 453 -7.48 3.34 -4.63
C PHE A 453 -6.37 3.97 -3.79
N MET A 454 -6.76 4.52 -2.65
CA MET A 454 -5.87 5.05 -1.63
C MET A 454 -6.44 4.69 -0.25
N PRO A 455 -5.70 3.99 0.62
CA PRO A 455 -6.27 3.46 1.86
C PRO A 455 -6.56 4.56 2.88
N VAL A 456 -7.61 4.37 3.66
CA VAL A 456 -7.92 5.13 4.88
C VAL A 456 -7.37 4.36 6.08
N LEU A 457 -6.61 5.04 6.94
CA LEU A 457 -5.99 4.48 8.13
C LEU A 457 -6.47 5.16 9.41
N GLN A 458 -6.63 4.38 10.47
CA GLN A 458 -6.68 4.93 11.82
C GLN A 458 -5.26 5.21 12.31
N VAL A 459 -5.02 6.41 12.84
CA VAL A 459 -3.71 6.80 13.37
C VAL A 459 -3.80 7.19 14.84
N VAL A 460 -3.22 6.37 15.71
CA VAL A 460 -3.16 6.63 17.16
C VAL A 460 -1.71 6.61 17.61
N LEU A 461 -1.06 7.78 17.64
CA LEU A 461 0.38 7.92 17.90
C LEU A 461 0.80 7.51 19.33
N THR A 462 -0.16 7.41 20.26
CA THR A 462 0.07 6.92 21.62
C THR A 462 0.02 5.40 21.73
N ASN A 463 -0.40 4.68 20.69
CA ASN A 463 -0.43 3.23 20.71
C ASN A 463 0.99 2.64 20.70
N PRO A 464 1.16 1.40 21.19
CA PRO A 464 2.40 0.67 21.02
C PRO A 464 2.78 0.49 19.55
N ALA A 465 4.09 0.37 19.29
CA ALA A 465 4.62 0.08 17.95
C ALA A 465 3.93 -1.15 17.32
N GLY A 466 3.64 -1.07 16.02
CA GLY A 466 2.86 -2.07 15.30
C GLY A 466 1.34 -1.87 15.38
N THR A 467 0.85 -0.91 16.16
CA THR A 467 -0.59 -0.59 16.28
C THR A 467 -0.88 0.92 16.19
N ILE A 468 0.10 1.69 15.74
CA ILE A 468 -0.02 3.15 15.58
C ILE A 468 -0.82 3.45 14.32
N TYR A 469 -0.55 2.69 13.25
CA TYR A 469 -1.30 2.72 12.01
C TYR A 469 -2.15 1.45 11.92
N SER A 470 -3.46 1.59 11.95
CA SER A 470 -4.39 0.46 11.81
C SER A 470 -5.17 0.57 10.51
N TYR A 471 -5.27 -0.55 9.78
CA TYR A 471 -6.06 -0.67 8.57
C TYR A 471 -7.29 -1.52 8.84
N HIS A 472 -8.46 -0.94 8.59
CA HIS A 472 -9.76 -1.56 8.76
C HIS A 472 -10.47 -1.58 7.40
N VAL A 473 -10.84 -2.76 6.92
CA VAL A 473 -11.45 -2.94 5.59
C VAL A 473 -12.83 -2.26 5.53
N GLU A 474 -13.54 -2.23 6.66
CA GLU A 474 -14.81 -1.54 6.85
C GLU A 474 -14.71 -0.02 6.71
N ASP A 475 -13.52 0.56 6.83
CA ASP A 475 -13.35 2.00 6.69
C ASP A 475 -13.19 2.43 5.23
N GLN A 476 -13.03 1.50 4.29
CA GLN A 476 -12.74 1.77 2.87
C GLN A 476 -14.00 2.01 2.02
N THR A 477 -15.04 2.55 2.64
CA THR A 477 -16.34 2.75 2.00
C THR A 477 -16.28 3.78 0.89
N GLY A 478 -15.40 4.79 0.98
CA GLY A 478 -15.24 5.82 -0.04
C GLY A 478 -14.68 5.26 -1.36
N ALA A 479 -13.80 4.25 -1.29
CA ALA A 479 -13.26 3.59 -2.47
C ALA A 479 -14.22 2.56 -3.10
N THR A 480 -15.07 1.95 -2.29
CA THR A 480 -15.99 0.88 -2.74
C THR A 480 -17.37 1.40 -3.12
N ASN A 481 -17.73 2.64 -2.74
CA ASN A 481 -19.01 3.27 -3.08
C ASN A 481 -18.80 4.53 -3.93
N THR A 482 -18.90 4.41 -5.24
CA THR A 482 -18.94 5.56 -6.16
C THR A 482 -20.40 5.83 -6.57
N GLY A 483 -21.10 6.60 -5.75
CA GLY A 483 -22.45 7.13 -5.99
C GLY A 483 -22.45 8.65 -5.88
N ALA A 484 -23.56 9.29 -5.48
CA ALA A 484 -23.48 10.69 -5.06
C ALA A 484 -22.47 10.80 -3.89
N LEU A 485 -21.54 11.75 -3.97
CA LEU A 485 -20.63 12.09 -2.86
C LEU A 485 -21.41 12.08 -1.55
N LEU A 486 -20.87 11.42 -0.52
CA LEU A 486 -21.32 11.70 0.84
C LEU A 486 -21.35 13.23 0.97
N ALA A 487 -22.50 13.83 1.25
CA ALA A 487 -22.57 15.28 1.35
C ALA A 487 -21.52 15.70 2.39
N ALA A 488 -20.49 16.47 1.98
CA ALA A 488 -19.54 17.04 2.92
C ALA A 488 -20.35 17.92 3.86
N PRO A 489 -20.53 17.57 5.14
CA PRO A 489 -21.49 18.30 5.93
C PRO A 489 -20.89 19.67 6.29
N ASP A 490 -21.64 20.74 6.04
CA ASP A 490 -21.28 22.11 6.47
C ASP A 490 -20.99 22.18 7.99
N ASN A 491 -21.47 21.19 8.76
CA ASN A 491 -21.34 21.06 10.21
C ASN A 491 -20.27 20.07 10.69
N TRP A 492 -19.41 19.52 9.82
CA TRP A 492 -18.36 18.61 10.27
C TRP A 492 -17.21 19.42 10.90
N ALA A 493 -17.26 19.62 12.22
CA ALA A 493 -16.23 20.36 12.97
C ALA A 493 -14.79 19.86 12.68
N ALA A 494 -14.60 18.55 12.51
CA ALA A 494 -13.30 17.97 12.12
C ALA A 494 -12.84 18.32 10.68
N CYS A 495 -13.72 18.63 9.73
CA CYS A 495 -13.37 18.96 8.34
C CYS A 495 -13.08 20.45 8.14
N GLN A 496 -13.39 21.30 9.13
CA GLN A 496 -13.10 22.73 9.11
C GLN A 496 -11.64 23.07 9.47
N SER A 497 -10.81 22.08 9.82
CA SER A 497 -9.41 22.30 10.18
C SER A 497 -8.49 22.30 8.94
N ARG A 498 -8.05 23.49 8.49
CA ARG A 498 -7.22 23.66 7.27
C ARG A 498 -5.92 24.42 7.50
#